data_AF-A0A3F2V3M4-F1
#
_entry.id   AF-A0A3F2V3M4-F1
#
_cell.length_a   1.000
_cell.length_b   1.000
_cell.length_c   1.000
_cell.angle_alpha   90.00
_cell.angle_beta   90.00
_cell.angle_gamma   90.00
#
_symmetry.space_group_name_H-M   'P 1'
#
loop_
_entity.id
_entity.type
_entity.pdbx_description
1 polymer ?
#
loop_
_entity_poly.entity_id
_entity_poly.type
_entity_poly.pdbx_seq_one_letter_code
_entity_poly.pdbx_strand_id
1 'polypeptide(L)'
;MLVKKIQILVIAATLLTVASPVSAIASCDRSPNLNCFLHYIDQRLQADTDSPELQEARLHLQYELDANGIGTTIDISKRSDEYLRIKKILDHEEEYLSLLKEKQFEKAITQVSSVQQPLLDLNSPLPQLLLIEYLTLNLLDETADNIKREMYRQAIEDKSDLSSIIPKVARYEVLGGAPEKGRHTLENTPIDEFSNTTDYHSKQLTLMLSEISHTLFLEPASSTGDCTTQPSQLGQNLKTIFSPEHIALLRNIGEAPDEQQTWQAYIDLINLYKNADVCPLNITLMTQALIQALTQPEHTRQHHNLNLVFTARSIRRYLN
;
A
#
# COMPACT_ATOMS: atom_id res chain seq x y z
N MET A 1 -17.68 13.14 -10.12
CA MET A 1 -16.98 14.40 -9.76
C MET A 1 -17.27 14.91 -8.35
N LEU A 2 -18.52 14.84 -7.84
CA LEU A 2 -18.82 15.27 -6.46
C LEU A 2 -18.18 14.36 -5.39
N VAL A 3 -18.26 13.03 -5.56
CA VAL A 3 -17.71 12.00 -4.65
C VAL A 3 -16.19 12.14 -4.45
N LYS A 4 -15.42 12.33 -5.54
CA LYS A 4 -13.95 12.52 -5.47
C LYS A 4 -13.52 13.79 -4.73
N LYS A 5 -14.32 14.87 -4.81
CA LYS A 5 -14.06 16.11 -4.06
C LYS A 5 -14.33 15.96 -2.56
N ILE A 6 -15.25 15.08 -2.17
CA ILE A 6 -15.57 14.79 -0.76
C ILE A 6 -14.41 14.02 -0.10
N GLN A 7 -13.82 13.05 -0.79
CA GLN A 7 -12.69 12.25 -0.27
C GLN A 7 -11.45 13.09 0.07
N ILE A 8 -11.08 14.06 -0.79
CA ILE A 8 -9.94 14.97 -0.56
C ILE A 8 -10.23 15.93 0.60
N LEU A 9 -11.48 16.42 0.69
CA LEU A 9 -11.90 17.32 1.76
C LEU A 9 -11.97 16.58 3.11
N VAL A 10 -12.31 15.28 3.09
CA VAL A 10 -12.31 14.42 4.27
C VAL A 10 -10.88 14.14 4.71
N ILE A 11 -9.95 13.75 3.84
CA ILE A 11 -8.55 13.50 4.25
C ILE A 11 -7.91 14.78 4.81
N ALA A 12 -8.14 15.93 4.18
CA ALA A 12 -7.67 17.23 4.68
C ALA A 12 -8.39 17.72 5.95
N ALA A 13 -9.69 17.45 6.11
CA ALA A 13 -10.47 17.84 7.30
C ALA A 13 -10.28 16.87 8.49
N THR A 14 -10.02 15.59 8.25
CA THR A 14 -9.76 14.58 9.30
C THR A 14 -8.41 14.84 9.96
N LEU A 15 -7.43 15.33 9.19
CA LEU A 15 -6.17 15.85 9.73
C LEU A 15 -6.35 17.06 10.69
N LEU A 16 -7.53 17.70 10.70
CA LEU A 16 -7.85 18.88 11.53
C LEU A 16 -8.76 18.59 12.74
N THR A 17 -9.29 17.38 12.92
CA THR A 17 -10.27 17.07 13.98
C THR A 17 -9.83 15.93 14.89
N VAL A 18 -8.87 16.20 15.79
CA VAL A 18 -8.51 15.29 16.89
C VAL A 18 -8.81 15.95 18.24
N ALA A 19 -10.07 15.89 18.70
CA ALA A 19 -10.43 16.04 20.12
C ALA A 19 -11.94 15.86 20.36
N SER A 20 -12.34 14.86 21.16
CA SER A 20 -13.42 14.91 22.21
C SER A 20 -13.95 13.52 22.59
N PRO A 21 -14.21 13.14 23.88
CA PRO A 21 -14.83 11.95 24.54
C PRO A 21 -16.08 11.18 24.07
N VAL A 22 -16.17 9.84 24.20
CA VAL A 22 -17.35 8.91 24.22
C VAL A 22 -17.26 7.62 23.35
N SER A 23 -17.00 6.47 23.99
CA SER A 23 -17.33 5.04 23.69
C SER A 23 -16.99 4.37 22.34
N ALA A 24 -16.07 3.39 22.37
CA ALA A 24 -15.73 2.24 21.50
C ALA A 24 -16.11 2.22 19.99
N ILE A 25 -17.30 2.66 19.58
CA ILE A 25 -17.60 2.98 18.17
C ILE A 25 -16.98 4.35 17.84
N ALA A 26 -17.03 5.29 18.78
CA ALA A 26 -16.37 6.57 18.67
C ALA A 26 -14.89 6.59 19.11
N SER A 27 -14.27 5.42 19.41
CA SER A 27 -12.80 5.35 19.37
C SER A 27 -12.28 5.26 17.93
N CYS A 28 -13.03 4.61 17.04
CA CYS A 28 -12.68 4.53 15.62
C CYS A 28 -12.89 5.87 14.91
N ASP A 29 -13.91 6.65 15.29
CA ASP A 29 -14.14 8.01 14.75
C ASP A 29 -13.07 9.03 15.17
N ARG A 30 -12.19 8.71 16.11
CA ARG A 30 -11.21 9.66 16.69
C ARG A 30 -9.77 9.26 16.55
N SER A 31 -9.52 7.97 16.44
CA SER A 31 -8.20 7.43 16.17
C SER A 31 -8.37 6.19 15.28
N PRO A 32 -8.73 6.38 14.00
CA PRO A 32 -8.83 5.29 13.04
C PRO A 32 -7.56 4.44 13.08
N ASN A 33 -7.70 3.12 13.08
CA ASN A 33 -6.58 2.19 13.07
C ASN A 33 -6.98 0.90 12.35
N LEU A 34 -6.01 0.00 12.13
CA LEU A 34 -6.26 -1.23 11.38
C LEU A 34 -7.38 -2.08 12.00
N ASN A 35 -7.42 -2.21 13.34
CA ASN A 35 -8.46 -2.99 14.01
C ASN A 35 -9.85 -2.38 13.78
N CYS A 36 -9.97 -1.06 13.83
CA CYS A 36 -11.19 -0.36 13.48
C CYS A 36 -11.60 -0.62 12.03
N PHE A 37 -10.64 -0.61 11.10
CA PHE A 37 -10.93 -0.89 9.70
C PHE A 37 -11.42 -2.32 9.50
N LEU A 38 -10.78 -3.30 10.13
CA LEU A 38 -11.20 -4.71 10.09
C LEU A 38 -12.61 -4.91 10.66
N HIS A 39 -12.95 -4.25 11.77
CA HIS A 39 -14.30 -4.28 12.31
C HIS A 39 -15.34 -3.64 11.38
N TYR A 40 -15.00 -2.55 10.70
CA TYR A 40 -15.88 -1.95 9.69
C TYR A 40 -16.14 -2.92 8.53
N ILE A 41 -15.09 -3.54 7.99
CA ILE A 41 -15.23 -4.53 6.90
C ILE A 41 -16.06 -5.72 7.37
N ASP A 42 -15.83 -6.21 8.59
CA ASP A 42 -16.60 -7.30 9.17
C ASP A 42 -18.09 -6.95 9.27
N GLN A 43 -18.46 -5.86 9.95
CA GLN A 43 -19.85 -5.41 10.06
C GLN A 43 -20.53 -5.30 8.70
N ARG A 44 -19.80 -4.78 7.71
CA ARG A 44 -20.26 -4.63 6.34
C ARG A 44 -20.49 -5.98 5.63
N LEU A 45 -19.61 -6.96 5.84
CA LEU A 45 -19.76 -8.32 5.27
C LEU A 45 -20.84 -9.15 5.99
N GLN A 46 -21.12 -8.86 7.27
CA GLN A 46 -22.19 -9.50 8.04
C GLN A 46 -23.58 -9.00 7.64
N ALA A 47 -23.70 -7.77 7.14
CA ALA A 47 -24.98 -7.18 6.72
C ALA A 47 -25.68 -7.95 5.59
N ASP A 48 -24.97 -8.82 4.86
CA ASP A 48 -25.49 -9.64 3.76
C ASP A 48 -25.00 -11.09 3.87
N THR A 49 -25.28 -11.75 5.01
CA THR A 49 -24.65 -13.00 5.46
C THR A 49 -24.73 -14.16 4.46
N ASP A 50 -25.78 -14.21 3.63
CA ASP A 50 -26.07 -15.33 2.71
C ASP A 50 -25.58 -15.12 1.27
N SER A 51 -24.97 -13.97 0.94
CA SER A 51 -24.48 -13.72 -0.42
C SER A 51 -23.26 -14.61 -0.73
N PRO A 52 -23.34 -15.54 -1.71
CA PRO A 52 -22.21 -16.36 -2.13
C PRO A 52 -21.10 -15.53 -2.78
N GLU A 53 -21.45 -14.37 -3.34
CA GLU A 53 -20.53 -13.44 -4.00
C GLU A 53 -19.58 -12.76 -2.98
N LEU A 54 -19.91 -12.78 -1.69
CA LEU A 54 -19.08 -12.25 -0.60
C LEU A 54 -18.23 -13.32 0.10
N GLN A 55 -18.36 -14.58 -0.30
CA GLN A 55 -17.71 -15.70 0.39
C GLN A 55 -16.18 -15.56 0.36
N GLU A 56 -15.59 -15.23 -0.79
CA GLU A 56 -14.14 -15.03 -0.91
C GLU A 56 -13.63 -13.90 0.01
N ALA A 57 -14.32 -12.76 0.03
CA ALA A 57 -13.97 -11.64 0.90
C ALA A 57 -14.03 -12.03 2.39
N ARG A 58 -15.01 -12.84 2.80
CA ARG A 58 -15.12 -13.36 4.17
C ARG A 58 -13.96 -14.29 4.53
N LEU A 59 -13.57 -15.18 3.63
CA LEU A 59 -12.45 -16.10 3.86
C LEU A 59 -11.13 -15.33 4.04
N HIS A 60 -10.89 -14.32 3.19
CA HIS A 60 -9.73 -13.45 3.33
C HIS A 60 -9.79 -12.54 4.56
N LEU A 61 -10.97 -12.01 4.91
CA LEU A 61 -11.14 -11.19 6.11
C LEU A 61 -10.86 -12.03 7.35
N GLN A 62 -11.30 -13.29 7.36
CA GLN A 62 -11.08 -14.17 8.50
C GLN A 62 -9.59 -14.34 8.81
N TYR A 63 -8.77 -14.51 7.77
CA TYR A 63 -7.32 -14.53 7.94
C TYR A 63 -6.79 -13.25 8.60
N GLU A 64 -7.26 -12.08 8.15
CA GLU A 64 -6.81 -10.80 8.72
C GLU A 64 -7.28 -10.61 10.17
N LEU A 65 -8.49 -11.04 10.52
CA LEU A 65 -8.98 -11.00 11.90
C LEU A 65 -8.09 -11.87 12.81
N ASP A 66 -7.81 -13.11 12.38
CA ASP A 66 -6.94 -14.04 13.10
C ASP A 66 -5.51 -13.48 13.27
N ALA A 67 -4.93 -12.92 12.20
CA ALA A 67 -3.59 -12.35 12.19
C ALA A 67 -3.44 -11.13 13.13
N ASN A 68 -4.54 -10.43 13.44
CA ASN A 68 -4.56 -9.29 14.36
C ASN A 68 -5.09 -9.64 15.76
N GLY A 69 -5.32 -10.93 16.05
CA GLY A 69 -5.85 -11.39 17.34
C GLY A 69 -7.29 -10.92 17.62
N ILE A 70 -8.02 -10.50 16.58
CA ILE A 70 -9.42 -10.11 16.67
C ILE A 70 -10.24 -11.40 16.57
N GLY A 71 -10.92 -11.74 17.67
CA GLY A 71 -11.71 -12.97 17.74
C GLY A 71 -12.73 -13.09 16.59
N THR A 72 -13.06 -14.33 16.27
CA THR A 72 -13.88 -14.70 15.12
C THR A 72 -15.33 -14.21 15.27
N THR A 73 -15.83 -13.45 14.31
CA THR A 73 -17.25 -13.04 14.24
C THR A 73 -18.07 -13.93 13.29
N ILE A 74 -17.40 -14.65 12.39
CA ILE A 74 -17.97 -15.70 11.55
C ILE A 74 -17.86 -17.04 12.29
N ASP A 75 -18.91 -17.85 12.26
CA ASP A 75 -18.86 -19.23 12.77
C ASP A 75 -17.99 -20.11 11.84
N ILE A 76 -16.69 -20.13 12.12
CA ILE A 76 -15.66 -20.89 11.38
C ILE A 76 -15.62 -22.35 11.82
N SER A 77 -16.54 -22.81 12.69
CA SER A 77 -16.62 -24.22 13.09
C SER A 77 -16.90 -25.17 11.91
N LYS A 78 -17.21 -24.61 10.72
CA LYS A 78 -17.14 -25.26 9.41
C LYS A 78 -15.99 -24.71 8.56
N ARG A 79 -14.72 -24.90 8.97
CA ARG A 79 -13.56 -24.60 8.11
C ARG A 79 -13.72 -25.36 6.80
N SER A 80 -14.15 -24.67 5.74
CA SER A 80 -14.16 -25.24 4.41
C SER A 80 -12.72 -25.51 3.98
N ASP A 81 -12.50 -26.50 3.12
CA ASP A 81 -11.20 -26.77 2.50
C ASP A 81 -10.62 -25.51 1.82
N GLU A 82 -11.51 -24.59 1.42
CA GLU A 82 -11.18 -23.31 0.80
C GLU A 82 -10.47 -22.33 1.76
N TYR A 83 -10.95 -22.19 3.01
CA TYR A 83 -10.24 -21.36 4.00
C TYR A 83 -8.84 -21.90 4.28
N LEU A 84 -8.70 -23.22 4.45
CA LEU A 84 -7.41 -23.86 4.68
C LEU A 84 -6.45 -23.65 3.52
N ARG A 85 -6.95 -23.68 2.27
CA ARG A 85 -6.17 -23.36 1.08
C ARG A 85 -5.69 -21.90 1.09
N ILE A 86 -6.58 -20.94 1.32
CA ILE A 86 -6.24 -19.50 1.37
C ILE A 86 -5.23 -19.24 2.48
N LYS A 87 -5.47 -19.78 3.68
CA LYS A 87 -4.57 -19.63 4.82
C LYS A 87 -3.16 -20.13 4.48
N LYS A 88 -3.04 -21.31 3.86
CA LYS A 88 -1.74 -21.87 3.47
C LYS A 88 -0.99 -20.95 2.49
N ILE A 89 -1.70 -20.36 1.53
CA ILE A 89 -1.10 -19.42 0.58
C ILE A 89 -0.61 -18.17 1.32
N LEU A 90 -1.47 -17.58 2.16
CA LEU A 90 -1.14 -16.36 2.88
C LEU A 90 -0.03 -16.57 3.90
N ASP A 91 -0.01 -17.68 4.65
CA ASP A 91 1.08 -18.01 5.57
C ASP A 91 2.43 -18.05 4.82
N HIS A 92 2.48 -18.68 3.64
CA HIS A 92 3.69 -18.74 2.82
C HIS A 92 4.11 -17.36 2.29
N GLU A 93 3.16 -16.49 1.95
CA GLU A 93 3.44 -15.08 1.62
C GLU A 93 4.02 -14.33 2.83
N GLU A 94 3.47 -14.51 4.04
CA GLU A 94 3.96 -13.85 5.26
C GLU A 94 5.36 -14.35 5.66
N GLU A 95 5.66 -15.64 5.47
CA GLU A 95 7.01 -16.19 5.65
C GLU A 95 8.01 -15.48 4.74
N TYR A 96 7.68 -15.35 3.45
CA TYR A 96 8.51 -14.63 2.49
C TYR A 96 8.71 -13.15 2.87
N LEU A 97 7.64 -12.44 3.22
CA LEU A 97 7.72 -11.04 3.67
C LEU A 97 8.57 -10.88 4.94
N SER A 98 8.51 -11.86 5.85
CA SER A 98 9.34 -11.88 7.05
C SER A 98 10.83 -12.00 6.69
N LEU A 99 11.20 -12.83 5.71
CA LEU A 99 12.59 -12.89 5.23
C LEU A 99 13.09 -11.56 4.70
N LEU A 100 12.24 -10.80 3.98
CA LEU A 100 12.59 -9.46 3.49
C LEU A 100 12.82 -8.49 4.65
N LYS A 101 11.89 -8.43 5.62
CA LYS A 101 11.96 -7.57 6.82
C LYS A 101 13.18 -7.89 7.68
N GLU A 102 13.52 -9.17 7.82
CA GLU A 102 14.69 -9.65 8.56
C GLU A 102 16.00 -9.58 7.76
N LYS A 103 15.97 -9.00 6.54
CA LYS A 103 17.13 -8.86 5.65
C LYS A 103 17.80 -10.18 5.28
N GLN A 104 17.06 -11.29 5.30
CA GLN A 104 17.52 -12.62 4.90
C GLN A 104 17.43 -12.78 3.37
N PHE A 105 18.10 -11.89 2.63
CA PHE A 105 17.93 -11.76 1.18
C PHE A 105 18.34 -13.02 0.39
N GLU A 106 19.37 -13.74 0.82
CA GLU A 106 19.76 -15.00 0.18
C GLU A 106 18.61 -16.02 0.21
N LYS A 107 17.95 -16.17 1.36
CA LYS A 107 16.79 -17.06 1.49
C LYS A 107 15.62 -16.55 0.67
N ALA A 108 15.33 -15.25 0.72
CA ALA A 108 14.27 -14.64 -0.07
C ALA A 108 14.47 -14.88 -1.57
N ILE A 109 15.70 -14.72 -2.09
CA ILE A 109 16.05 -15.02 -3.48
C ILE A 109 15.74 -16.48 -3.83
N THR A 110 16.09 -17.43 -2.96
CA THR A 110 15.82 -18.85 -3.22
C THR A 110 14.32 -19.21 -3.16
N GLN A 111 13.54 -18.51 -2.33
CA GLN A 111 12.12 -18.80 -2.15
C GLN A 111 11.21 -18.08 -3.15
N VAL A 112 11.68 -17.00 -3.79
CA VAL A 112 10.85 -16.07 -4.58
C VAL A 112 9.97 -16.77 -5.64
N SER A 113 10.47 -17.84 -6.27
CA SER A 113 9.76 -18.60 -7.31
C SER A 113 8.70 -19.56 -6.76
N SER A 114 8.75 -19.88 -5.48
CA SER A 114 7.79 -20.76 -4.79
C SER A 114 6.61 -20.01 -4.18
N VAL A 115 6.73 -18.69 -4.05
CA VAL A 115 5.67 -17.82 -3.49
C VAL A 115 4.59 -17.60 -4.55
N GLN A 116 3.33 -17.49 -4.12
CA GLN A 116 2.21 -17.12 -4.98
C GLN A 116 2.52 -15.81 -5.72
N GLN A 117 2.25 -15.77 -7.03
CA GLN A 117 2.49 -14.59 -7.86
C GLN A 117 1.21 -14.24 -8.65
N PRO A 118 0.68 -13.00 -8.53
CA PRO A 118 1.07 -11.96 -7.56
C PRO A 118 0.67 -12.32 -6.13
N LEU A 119 1.24 -11.61 -5.13
CA LEU A 119 0.78 -11.68 -3.74
C LEU A 119 -0.68 -11.25 -3.63
N LEU A 120 -1.43 -11.86 -2.73
CA LEU A 120 -2.85 -11.58 -2.54
C LEU A 120 -3.07 -10.34 -1.66
N ASP A 121 -2.76 -9.14 -2.15
CA ASP A 121 -3.07 -7.86 -1.49
C ASP A 121 -3.43 -6.75 -2.50
N LEU A 122 -3.70 -5.52 -2.03
CA LEU A 122 -4.24 -4.45 -2.87
C LEU A 122 -3.31 -4.10 -4.03
N ASN A 123 -2.00 -4.11 -3.75
CA ASN A 123 -0.98 -3.74 -4.71
C ASN A 123 -0.68 -4.90 -5.67
N SER A 124 -1.05 -6.12 -5.28
CA SER A 124 -0.78 -7.35 -6.01
C SER A 124 0.66 -7.42 -6.55
N PRO A 125 1.69 -7.18 -5.70
CA PRO A 125 3.06 -7.19 -6.16
C PRO A 125 3.49 -8.57 -6.61
N LEU A 126 4.40 -8.60 -7.59
CA LEU A 126 5.24 -9.76 -7.79
C LEU A 126 6.25 -9.82 -6.64
N PRO A 127 6.53 -11.00 -6.03
CA PRO A 127 7.52 -11.13 -4.97
C PRO A 127 8.88 -10.50 -5.33
N GLN A 128 9.31 -10.66 -6.58
CA GLN A 128 10.56 -10.12 -7.12
C GLN A 128 10.62 -8.58 -7.04
N LEU A 129 9.49 -7.89 -7.18
CA LEU A 129 9.43 -6.42 -7.08
C LEU A 129 9.67 -5.95 -5.65
N LEU A 130 9.07 -6.63 -4.66
CA LEU A 130 9.33 -6.35 -3.25
C LEU A 130 10.79 -6.64 -2.89
N LEU A 131 11.37 -7.72 -3.43
CA LEU A 131 12.79 -8.00 -3.25
C LEU A 131 13.68 -6.90 -3.86
N ILE A 132 13.34 -6.37 -5.04
CA ILE A 132 14.04 -5.21 -5.63
C ILE A 132 13.97 -4.00 -4.70
N GLU A 133 12.78 -3.66 -4.19
CA GLU A 133 12.61 -2.55 -3.24
C GLU A 133 13.50 -2.73 -1.99
N TYR A 134 13.41 -3.88 -1.32
CA TYR A 134 14.18 -4.14 -0.10
C TYR A 134 15.69 -4.19 -0.33
N LEU A 135 16.15 -4.76 -1.45
CA LEU A 135 17.57 -4.75 -1.81
C LEU A 135 18.07 -3.34 -2.09
N THR A 136 17.27 -2.52 -2.79
CA THR A 136 17.59 -1.11 -3.09
C THR A 136 17.69 -0.30 -1.79
N LEU A 137 16.74 -0.46 -0.87
CA LEU A 137 16.78 0.20 0.46
C LEU A 137 18.03 -0.16 1.27
N ASN A 138 18.57 -1.36 1.05
CA ASN A 138 19.76 -1.84 1.76
C ASN A 138 21.05 -1.67 0.94
N LEU A 139 21.03 -0.84 -0.10
CA LEU A 139 22.19 -0.50 -0.95
C LEU A 139 22.83 -1.71 -1.64
N LEU A 140 22.02 -2.71 -1.99
CA LEU A 140 22.42 -3.92 -2.71
C LEU A 140 22.02 -3.84 -4.20
N ASP A 141 22.32 -2.71 -4.83
CA ASP A 141 21.89 -2.36 -6.19
C ASP A 141 22.26 -3.39 -7.26
N GLU A 142 23.45 -3.98 -7.18
CA GLU A 142 23.89 -4.98 -8.16
C GLU A 142 22.99 -6.23 -8.14
N THR A 143 22.54 -6.64 -6.95
CA THR A 143 21.66 -7.80 -6.80
C THR A 143 20.24 -7.46 -7.26
N ALA A 144 19.74 -6.26 -6.91
CA ALA A 144 18.47 -5.77 -7.41
C ALA A 144 18.45 -5.67 -8.95
N ASP A 145 19.54 -5.17 -9.56
CA ASP A 145 19.68 -5.08 -11.00
C ASP A 145 19.73 -6.44 -11.69
N ASN A 146 20.36 -7.44 -11.08
CA ASN A 146 20.36 -8.79 -11.62
C ASN A 146 18.96 -9.40 -11.63
N ILE A 147 18.17 -9.20 -10.56
CA ILE A 147 16.77 -9.66 -10.50
C ILE A 147 15.93 -8.94 -11.57
N LYS A 148 16.06 -7.61 -11.69
CA LYS A 148 15.38 -6.82 -12.72
C LYS A 148 15.71 -7.31 -14.14
N ARG A 149 16.99 -7.56 -14.44
CA ARG A 149 17.41 -8.08 -15.75
C ARG A 149 16.78 -9.43 -16.05
N GLU A 150 16.72 -10.31 -15.06
CA GLU A 150 16.10 -11.63 -15.21
C GLU A 150 14.59 -11.51 -15.44
N MET A 151 13.89 -10.62 -14.72
CA MET A 151 12.48 -10.35 -14.95
C MET A 151 12.21 -9.84 -16.39
N TYR A 152 13.05 -8.93 -16.89
CA TYR A 152 12.91 -8.44 -18.26
C TYR A 152 13.25 -9.51 -19.30
N ARG A 153 14.27 -10.33 -19.05
CA ARG A 153 14.64 -11.45 -19.92
C ARG A 153 13.48 -12.44 -20.03
N GLN A 154 12.90 -12.85 -18.90
CA GLN A 154 11.73 -13.73 -18.86
C GLN A 154 10.53 -13.12 -19.58
N ALA A 155 10.23 -11.84 -19.34
CA ALA A 155 9.14 -11.15 -20.03
C ALA A 155 9.31 -11.13 -21.55
N ILE A 156 10.54 -10.93 -22.05
CA ILE A 156 10.86 -10.99 -23.48
C ILE A 156 10.69 -12.42 -24.02
N GLU A 157 11.20 -13.43 -23.30
CA GLU A 157 11.10 -14.84 -23.67
C GLU A 157 9.64 -15.31 -23.75
N ASP A 158 8.82 -14.88 -22.79
CA ASP A 158 7.39 -15.19 -22.69
C ASP A 158 6.53 -14.34 -23.62
N LYS A 159 7.12 -13.39 -24.36
CA LYS A 159 6.40 -12.40 -25.19
C LYS A 159 5.36 -11.61 -24.40
N SER A 160 5.64 -11.38 -23.12
CA SER A 160 4.82 -10.55 -22.24
C SER A 160 4.93 -9.08 -22.64
N ASP A 161 3.90 -8.31 -22.30
CA ASP A 161 3.90 -6.87 -22.53
C ASP A 161 4.82 -6.17 -21.53
N LEU A 162 6.01 -5.76 -21.99
CA LEU A 162 7.00 -5.03 -21.20
C LEU A 162 6.43 -3.71 -20.66
N SER A 163 5.46 -3.09 -21.34
CA SER A 163 4.83 -1.86 -20.86
C SER A 163 4.07 -2.07 -19.54
N SER A 164 3.68 -3.30 -19.21
CA SER A 164 3.03 -3.64 -17.94
C SER A 164 3.99 -3.93 -16.78
N ILE A 165 5.26 -4.24 -17.08
CA ILE A 165 6.28 -4.66 -16.09
C ILE A 165 7.22 -3.50 -15.75
N ILE A 166 7.69 -2.76 -16.75
CA ILE A 166 8.69 -1.70 -16.56
C ILE A 166 8.19 -0.61 -15.57
N PRO A 167 6.93 -0.11 -15.64
CA PRO A 167 6.44 0.85 -14.67
C PRO A 167 6.38 0.31 -13.24
N LYS A 168 6.09 -0.98 -13.09
CA LYS A 168 6.09 -1.64 -11.79
C LYS A 168 7.51 -1.71 -11.23
N VAL A 169 8.48 -2.16 -12.02
CA VAL A 169 9.89 -2.17 -11.58
C VAL A 169 10.33 -0.77 -11.16
N ALA A 170 10.08 0.24 -11.99
CA ALA A 170 10.46 1.61 -11.67
C ALA A 170 9.83 2.10 -10.37
N ARG A 171 8.56 1.77 -10.12
CA ARG A 171 7.88 2.12 -8.88
C ARG A 171 8.56 1.50 -7.66
N TYR A 172 8.94 0.23 -7.72
CA TYR A 172 9.64 -0.43 -6.61
C TYR A 172 11.08 0.07 -6.44
N GLU A 173 11.75 0.54 -7.51
CA GLU A 173 13.02 1.28 -7.41
C GLU A 173 12.82 2.64 -6.69
N VAL A 174 11.75 3.38 -7.03
CA VAL A 174 11.39 4.65 -6.38
C VAL A 174 11.07 4.46 -4.91
N LEU A 175 10.23 3.46 -4.58
CA LEU A 175 9.90 3.10 -3.19
C LEU A 175 11.13 2.62 -2.43
N GLY A 176 12.08 2.00 -3.15
CA GLY A 176 13.34 1.52 -2.61
C GLY A 176 14.39 2.60 -2.35
N GLY A 177 14.09 3.88 -2.60
CA GLY A 177 15.03 4.99 -2.39
C GLY A 177 15.99 5.24 -3.55
N ALA A 178 15.71 4.71 -4.75
CA ALA A 178 16.45 5.02 -5.98
C ALA A 178 15.61 5.84 -6.99
N PRO A 179 15.21 7.08 -6.64
CA PRO A 179 14.27 7.89 -7.42
C PRO A 179 14.74 8.16 -8.85
N GLU A 180 16.02 8.50 -9.03
CA GLU A 180 16.60 8.80 -10.33
C GLU A 180 16.64 7.58 -11.26
N LYS A 181 16.95 6.42 -10.68
CA LYS A 181 16.95 5.13 -11.39
C LYS A 181 15.55 4.76 -11.84
N GLY A 182 14.57 4.85 -10.94
CA GLY A 182 13.16 4.61 -11.27
C GLY A 182 12.61 5.58 -12.31
N ARG A 183 12.94 6.88 -12.21
CA ARG A 183 12.56 7.89 -13.22
C ARG A 183 13.13 7.54 -14.59
N HIS A 184 14.43 7.24 -14.66
CA HIS A 184 15.06 6.83 -15.91
C HIS A 184 14.43 5.55 -16.49
N THR A 185 14.08 4.57 -15.64
CA THR A 185 13.34 3.36 -16.06
C THR A 185 11.97 3.73 -16.68
N LEU A 186 11.22 4.69 -16.12
CA LEU A 186 9.92 5.13 -16.64
C LEU A 186 9.99 5.93 -17.94
N GLU A 187 10.97 6.83 -18.04
CA GLU A 187 11.14 7.70 -19.22
C GLU A 187 11.43 6.88 -20.48
N ASN A 188 12.08 5.73 -20.33
CA ASN A 188 12.37 4.79 -21.41
C ASN A 188 11.23 3.79 -21.71
N THR A 189 10.08 3.92 -21.04
CA THR A 189 8.91 3.07 -21.30
C THR A 189 8.00 3.71 -22.36
N PRO A 190 7.53 2.95 -23.38
CA PRO A 190 6.66 3.46 -24.45
C PRO A 190 5.20 3.64 -24.00
N ILE A 191 5.00 4.35 -22.87
CA ILE A 191 3.70 4.76 -22.37
C ILE A 191 3.60 6.27 -22.51
N ASP A 192 2.60 6.71 -23.25
CA ASP A 192 2.28 8.10 -23.55
C ASP A 192 0.78 8.38 -23.32
N GLU A 193 0.35 9.61 -23.62
CA GLU A 193 -1.03 10.06 -23.44
C GLU A 193 -2.07 9.31 -24.31
N PHE A 194 -1.62 8.55 -25.31
CA PHE A 194 -2.47 7.73 -26.18
C PHE A 194 -2.51 6.26 -25.76
N SER A 195 -1.72 5.89 -24.76
CA SER A 195 -1.69 4.55 -24.17
C SER A 195 -2.94 4.28 -23.32
N ASN A 196 -3.07 3.06 -22.80
CA ASN A 196 -4.16 2.73 -21.89
C ASN A 196 -4.19 3.73 -20.70
N THR A 197 -5.37 4.24 -20.37
CA THR A 197 -5.56 5.25 -19.31
C THR A 197 -4.98 4.80 -17.97
N THR A 198 -5.12 3.53 -17.61
CA THR A 198 -4.56 2.95 -16.38
C THR A 198 -3.03 3.01 -16.40
N ASP A 199 -2.40 2.60 -17.49
CA ASP A 199 -0.94 2.56 -17.60
C ASP A 199 -0.34 3.97 -17.63
N TYR A 200 -0.99 4.90 -18.35
CA TYR A 200 -0.60 6.31 -18.37
C TYR A 200 -0.68 6.94 -16.98
N HIS A 201 -1.80 6.76 -16.27
CA HIS A 201 -1.94 7.27 -14.91
C HIS A 201 -0.96 6.61 -13.93
N SER A 202 -0.72 5.31 -14.05
CA SER A 202 0.29 4.62 -13.24
C SER A 202 1.69 5.21 -13.47
N LYS A 203 2.05 5.52 -14.73
CA LYS A 203 3.31 6.21 -15.05
C LYS A 203 3.38 7.60 -14.41
N GLN A 204 2.33 8.42 -14.56
CA GLN A 204 2.28 9.75 -13.97
C GLN A 204 2.40 9.73 -12.45
N LEU A 205 1.66 8.83 -11.77
CA LEU A 205 1.75 8.66 -10.32
C LEU A 205 3.15 8.24 -9.88
N THR A 206 3.80 7.34 -10.63
CA THR A 206 5.16 6.91 -10.30
C THR A 206 6.19 8.02 -10.51
N LEU A 207 6.03 8.86 -11.54
CA LEU A 207 6.85 10.06 -11.71
C LEU A 207 6.66 11.02 -10.53
N MET A 208 5.43 11.27 -10.09
CA MET A 208 5.18 12.08 -8.89
C MET A 208 5.81 11.50 -7.63
N LEU A 209 5.72 10.18 -7.42
CA LEU A 209 6.39 9.49 -6.32
C LEU A 209 7.93 9.62 -6.40
N SER A 210 8.50 9.64 -7.61
CA SER A 210 9.95 9.80 -7.82
C SER A 210 10.47 11.16 -7.35
N GLU A 211 9.73 12.23 -7.56
CA GLU A 211 10.10 13.58 -7.10
C GLU A 211 10.09 13.67 -5.56
N ILE A 212 9.13 13.02 -4.92
CA ILE A 212 9.06 12.94 -3.45
C ILE A 212 10.19 12.06 -2.91
N SER A 213 10.44 10.93 -3.55
CA SER A 213 11.52 10.01 -3.17
C SER A 213 12.88 10.71 -3.31
N HIS A 214 13.10 11.51 -4.36
CA HIS A 214 14.27 12.37 -4.52
C HIS A 214 14.42 13.30 -3.32
N THR A 215 13.35 14.04 -2.99
CA THR A 215 13.36 14.95 -1.85
C THR A 215 13.72 14.20 -0.57
N LEU A 216 13.07 13.07 -0.27
CA LEU A 216 13.22 12.35 0.99
C LEU A 216 14.58 11.65 1.18
N PHE A 217 15.11 11.02 0.12
CA PHE A 217 16.32 10.20 0.21
C PHE A 217 17.60 10.98 -0.18
N LEU A 218 17.49 11.96 -1.07
CA LEU A 218 18.67 12.62 -1.66
C LEU A 218 18.87 14.06 -1.18
N GLU A 219 17.90 14.67 -0.48
CA GLU A 219 18.03 16.02 0.09
C GLU A 219 18.19 15.97 1.61
N PRO A 220 19.40 16.15 2.17
CA PRO A 220 19.66 15.96 3.61
C PRO A 220 18.88 16.87 4.57
N ALA A 221 18.28 17.95 4.05
CA ALA A 221 17.53 18.92 4.85
C ALA A 221 16.05 18.56 4.99
N SER A 222 15.54 17.59 4.22
CA SER A 222 14.12 17.27 4.14
C SER A 222 13.69 16.15 5.10
N SER A 223 14.55 15.17 5.38
CA SER A 223 14.29 14.06 6.31
C SER A 223 14.80 14.40 7.72
N THR A 224 14.07 15.28 8.39
CA THR A 224 14.22 15.38 9.85
C THR A 224 13.62 14.12 10.47
N GLY A 225 14.46 13.12 10.73
CA GLY A 225 14.12 11.86 11.40
C GLY A 225 13.50 12.05 12.78
N ASP A 226 13.54 11.00 13.62
CA ASP A 226 12.77 10.85 14.87
C ASP A 226 12.29 12.15 15.56
N CYS A 227 11.08 12.56 15.17
CA CYS A 227 10.37 13.73 15.67
C CYS A 227 9.84 13.58 17.10
N THR A 228 9.99 12.41 17.73
CA THR A 228 9.44 12.14 19.06
C THR A 228 10.25 12.78 20.19
N THR A 229 11.50 13.18 19.90
CA THR A 229 12.42 13.71 20.91
C THR A 229 12.51 15.24 20.95
N GLN A 230 12.16 15.94 19.86
CA GLN A 230 12.22 17.41 19.80
C GLN A 230 10.94 18.04 19.23
N PRO A 231 10.21 18.88 20.01
CA PRO A 231 9.00 19.56 19.55
C PRO A 231 9.19 20.44 18.30
N SER A 232 10.38 20.99 18.09
CA SER A 232 10.70 21.79 16.89
C SER A 232 10.72 20.95 15.61
N GLN A 233 11.16 19.69 15.69
CA GLN A 233 11.17 18.74 14.58
C GLN A 233 9.76 18.25 14.25
N LEU A 234 8.89 18.11 15.27
CA LEU A 234 7.46 17.84 15.07
C LEU A 234 6.80 18.97 14.25
N GLY A 235 7.03 20.23 14.63
CA GLY A 235 6.47 21.38 13.90
C GLY A 235 6.95 21.48 12.45
N GLN A 236 8.19 21.08 12.16
CA GLN A 236 8.73 21.03 10.79
C GLN A 236 8.11 19.89 9.97
N ASN A 237 8.01 18.68 10.54
CA ASN A 237 7.38 17.53 9.91
C ASN A 237 5.91 17.79 9.54
N LEU A 238 5.14 18.40 10.45
CA LEU A 238 3.74 18.78 10.19
C LEU A 238 3.64 19.82 9.06
N LYS A 239 4.56 20.81 9.02
CA LYS A 239 4.58 21.78 7.92
C LYS A 239 4.79 21.13 6.55
N THR A 240 5.62 20.08 6.47
CA THR A 240 5.82 19.32 5.23
C THR A 240 4.54 18.59 4.79
N ILE A 241 3.85 17.91 5.72
CA ILE A 241 2.56 17.24 5.41
C ILE A 241 1.49 18.23 4.94
N PHE A 242 1.42 19.40 5.56
CA PHE A 242 0.43 20.43 5.22
C PHE A 242 0.92 21.42 4.17
N SER A 243 2.04 21.13 3.51
CA SER A 243 2.58 21.99 2.46
C SER A 243 1.64 22.00 1.23
N PRO A 244 1.54 23.11 0.49
CA PRO A 244 0.77 23.18 -0.74
C PRO A 244 1.16 22.09 -1.75
N GLU A 245 2.44 21.76 -1.82
CA GLU A 245 3.01 20.75 -2.71
C GLU A 245 2.50 19.35 -2.35
N HIS A 246 2.55 18.99 -1.06
CA HIS A 246 2.02 17.70 -0.60
C HIS A 246 0.49 17.63 -0.75
N ILE A 247 -0.24 18.72 -0.49
CA ILE A 247 -1.69 18.76 -0.72
C ILE A 247 -2.02 18.58 -2.22
N ALA A 248 -1.24 19.19 -3.12
CA ALA A 248 -1.43 19.02 -4.56
C ALA A 248 -1.19 17.56 -5.00
N LEU A 249 -0.18 16.89 -4.41
CA LEU A 249 0.04 15.46 -4.61
C LEU A 249 -1.18 14.63 -4.18
N LEU A 250 -1.66 14.81 -2.94
CA LEU A 250 -2.79 14.04 -2.42
C LEU A 250 -4.04 14.24 -3.28
N ARG A 251 -4.25 15.45 -3.82
CA ARG A 251 -5.31 15.72 -4.78
C ARG A 251 -5.13 14.92 -6.07
N ASN A 252 -3.94 14.91 -6.66
CA ASN A 252 -3.67 14.18 -7.90
C ASN A 252 -3.84 12.66 -7.70
N ILE A 253 -3.44 12.12 -6.56
CA ILE A 253 -3.71 10.72 -6.18
C ILE A 253 -5.22 10.47 -6.17
N GLY A 254 -6.01 11.36 -5.54
CA GLY A 254 -7.48 11.27 -5.53
C GLY A 254 -8.16 11.43 -6.91
N GLU A 255 -7.43 11.90 -7.92
CA GLU A 255 -7.94 12.04 -9.30
C GLU A 255 -7.71 10.80 -10.16
N ALA A 256 -6.99 9.78 -9.67
CA ALA A 256 -6.73 8.52 -10.38
C ALA A 256 -8.01 7.88 -10.97
N PRO A 257 -7.91 7.19 -12.13
CA PRO A 257 -9.06 6.78 -12.92
C PRO A 257 -9.98 5.82 -12.18
N ASP A 258 -9.41 4.93 -11.37
CA ASP A 258 -10.15 4.02 -10.50
C ASP A 258 -9.72 4.12 -9.03
N GLU A 259 -10.59 3.59 -8.18
CA GLU A 259 -10.45 3.63 -6.74
C GLU A 259 -9.28 2.78 -6.22
N GLN A 260 -9.00 1.64 -6.86
CA GLN A 260 -7.90 0.77 -6.44
C GLN A 260 -6.55 1.44 -6.66
N GLN A 261 -6.35 2.12 -7.80
CA GLN A 261 -5.15 2.93 -8.06
C GLN A 261 -5.00 4.07 -7.06
N THR A 262 -6.11 4.68 -6.66
CA THR A 262 -6.12 5.74 -5.63
C THR A 262 -5.54 5.19 -4.33
N TRP A 263 -6.09 4.10 -3.81
CA TRP A 263 -5.66 3.48 -2.55
C TRP A 263 -4.25 2.92 -2.62
N GLN A 264 -3.88 2.32 -3.74
CA GLN A 264 -2.53 1.86 -4.02
C GLN A 264 -1.52 3.01 -3.92
N ALA A 265 -1.77 4.13 -4.59
CA ALA A 265 -0.88 5.29 -4.55
C ALA A 265 -0.80 5.94 -3.17
N TYR A 266 -1.89 5.94 -2.38
CA TYR A 266 -1.83 6.34 -0.97
C TYR A 266 -0.92 5.42 -0.15
N ILE A 267 -1.05 4.09 -0.31
CA ILE A 267 -0.20 3.13 0.39
C ILE A 267 1.27 3.29 -0.02
N ASP A 268 1.55 3.49 -1.31
CA ASP A 268 2.90 3.74 -1.82
C ASP A 268 3.53 4.98 -1.20
N LEU A 269 2.77 6.07 -1.13
CA LEU A 269 3.24 7.31 -0.54
C LEU A 269 3.59 7.12 0.94
N ILE A 270 2.72 6.44 1.70
CA ILE A 270 2.98 6.16 3.12
C ILE A 270 4.17 5.21 3.28
N ASN A 271 4.28 4.19 2.43
CA ASN A 271 5.41 3.26 2.42
C ASN A 271 6.72 3.98 2.08
N LEU A 272 6.70 4.92 1.13
CA LEU A 272 7.86 5.75 0.80
C LEU A 272 8.31 6.58 2.01
N TYR A 273 7.37 7.20 2.73
CA TYR A 273 7.69 7.91 3.97
C TYR A 273 8.25 7.00 5.06
N LYS A 274 7.73 5.77 5.18
CA LYS A 274 8.27 4.76 6.09
C LYS A 274 9.69 4.35 5.71
N ASN A 275 9.91 4.05 4.44
CA ASN A 275 11.21 3.63 3.92
C ASN A 275 12.28 4.71 4.02
N ALA A 276 11.88 5.98 3.96
CA ALA A 276 12.77 7.13 4.17
C ALA A 276 12.99 7.48 5.66
N ASP A 277 12.55 6.63 6.59
CA ASP A 277 12.64 6.84 8.04
C ASP A 277 12.06 8.20 8.50
N VAL A 278 11.00 8.67 7.82
CA VAL A 278 10.30 9.89 8.22
C VAL A 278 9.60 9.67 9.56
N CYS A 279 9.47 10.76 10.32
CA CYS A 279 8.71 10.85 11.58
C CYS A 279 7.53 9.85 11.68
N PRO A 280 7.54 8.92 12.64
CA PRO A 280 6.48 7.90 12.76
C PRO A 280 5.06 8.47 12.94
N LEU A 281 4.93 9.68 13.50
CA LEU A 281 3.65 10.38 13.60
C LEU A 281 3.06 10.68 12.21
N ASN A 282 3.90 11.02 11.23
CA ASN A 282 3.46 11.29 9.86
C ASN A 282 2.84 10.04 9.24
N ILE A 283 3.55 8.91 9.32
CA ILE A 283 3.10 7.60 8.86
C ILE A 283 1.76 7.25 9.52
N THR A 284 1.67 7.46 10.84
CA THR A 284 0.44 7.23 11.61
C THR A 284 -0.69 8.10 11.06
N LEU A 285 -0.54 9.43 11.03
CA LEU A 285 -1.58 10.37 10.60
C LEU A 285 -2.11 10.06 9.20
N MET A 286 -1.23 9.76 8.24
CA MET A 286 -1.66 9.42 6.88
C MET A 286 -2.37 8.07 6.82
N THR A 287 -1.92 7.08 7.60
CA THR A 287 -2.61 5.79 7.71
C THR A 287 -4.00 5.96 8.31
N GLN A 288 -4.15 6.80 9.34
CA GLN A 288 -5.44 7.12 9.94
C GLN A 288 -6.36 7.82 8.94
N ALA A 289 -5.84 8.79 8.18
CA ALA A 289 -6.61 9.51 7.16
C ALA A 289 -7.08 8.59 6.02
N LEU A 290 -6.22 7.65 5.58
CA LEU A 290 -6.59 6.62 4.61
C LEU A 290 -7.73 5.74 5.15
N ILE A 291 -7.61 5.24 6.39
CA ILE A 291 -8.65 4.40 7.00
C ILE A 291 -9.97 5.18 7.17
N GLN A 292 -9.91 6.45 7.56
CA GLN A 292 -11.10 7.29 7.64
C GLN A 292 -11.79 7.43 6.26
N ALA A 293 -11.01 7.62 5.19
CA ALA A 293 -11.56 7.71 3.85
C ALA A 293 -12.22 6.39 3.40
N LEU A 294 -11.60 5.25 3.70
CA LEU A 294 -12.09 3.91 3.33
C LEU A 294 -13.34 3.47 4.11
N THR A 295 -13.58 4.06 5.29
CA THR A 295 -14.73 3.73 6.15
C THR A 295 -15.96 4.60 5.85
N GLN A 296 -15.88 5.47 4.84
CA GLN A 296 -17.04 6.27 4.44
C GLN A 296 -18.10 5.44 3.71
N PRO A 297 -19.41 5.65 3.98
CA PRO A 297 -20.49 4.79 3.52
C PRO A 297 -20.78 4.83 2.00
N GLU A 298 -20.11 5.70 1.22
CA GLU A 298 -20.40 5.92 -0.21
C GLU A 298 -19.93 4.78 -1.13
N HIS A 299 -19.11 3.84 -0.65
CA HIS A 299 -18.59 2.75 -1.46
C HIS A 299 -19.51 1.52 -1.38
N THR A 300 -20.15 1.05 -2.47
CA THR A 300 -21.26 0.05 -2.39
C THR A 300 -21.21 -1.08 -3.45
N ARG A 301 -20.05 -1.71 -3.71
CA ARG A 301 -19.95 -2.86 -4.64
C ARG A 301 -19.25 -4.09 -4.03
N GLN A 302 -19.52 -5.29 -4.56
CA GLN A 302 -18.95 -6.56 -4.05
C GLN A 302 -17.45 -6.69 -4.28
N HIS A 303 -16.96 -6.41 -5.50
CA HIS A 303 -15.51 -6.35 -5.79
C HIS A 303 -14.79 -5.33 -4.90
N HIS A 304 -15.50 -4.29 -4.47
CA HIS A 304 -14.96 -3.32 -3.53
C HIS A 304 -14.76 -3.93 -2.13
N ASN A 305 -15.56 -4.90 -1.68
CA ASN A 305 -15.35 -5.55 -0.37
C ASN A 305 -14.06 -6.38 -0.30
N LEU A 306 -13.75 -7.17 -1.34
CA LEU A 306 -12.48 -7.89 -1.39
C LEU A 306 -11.30 -6.91 -1.44
N ASN A 307 -11.43 -5.82 -2.21
CA ASN A 307 -10.42 -4.76 -2.23
C ASN A 307 -10.24 -4.09 -0.86
N LEU A 308 -11.29 -3.91 -0.05
CA LEU A 308 -11.15 -3.42 1.34
C LEU A 308 -10.32 -4.39 2.19
N VAL A 309 -10.57 -5.69 2.08
CA VAL A 309 -9.79 -6.72 2.79
C VAL A 309 -8.33 -6.71 2.32
N PHE A 310 -8.09 -6.62 1.03
CA PHE A 310 -6.76 -6.51 0.44
C PHE A 310 -6.05 -5.22 0.85
N THR A 311 -6.80 -4.12 1.01
CA THR A 311 -6.28 -2.85 1.54
C THR A 311 -5.86 -3.00 3.00
N ALA A 312 -6.69 -3.63 3.84
CA ALA A 312 -6.36 -3.88 5.24
C ALA A 312 -5.09 -4.73 5.36
N ARG A 313 -4.95 -5.75 4.50
CA ARG A 313 -3.74 -6.57 4.41
C ARG A 313 -2.51 -5.75 3.99
N SER A 314 -2.61 -4.89 2.98
CA SER A 314 -1.50 -4.01 2.56
C SER A 314 -1.09 -3.05 3.68
N ILE A 315 -2.05 -2.49 4.43
CA ILE A 315 -1.75 -1.66 5.62
C ILE A 315 -0.95 -2.47 6.65
N ARG A 316 -1.41 -3.69 6.98
CA ARG A 316 -0.70 -4.57 7.93
C ARG A 316 0.70 -4.94 7.44
N ARG A 317 0.85 -5.30 6.16
CA ARG A 317 2.10 -5.79 5.59
C ARG A 317 3.16 -4.71 5.50
N TYR A 318 2.78 -3.53 5.03
CA TYR A 318 3.73 -2.50 4.60
C TYR A 318 3.81 -1.32 5.56
N LEU A 319 2.71 -0.94 6.24
CA LEU A 319 2.67 0.30 7.01
C LEU A 319 2.87 0.07 8.51
N ASN A 320 2.39 -1.06 9.05
CA ASN A 320 2.60 -1.46 10.44
C ASN A 320 3.93 -2.20 10.68
#